data_AF-A0AAV7TB55-F1
#
_entry.id   AF-A0AAV7TB55-F1
#
_cell.length_a   1.000
_cell.length_b   1.000
_cell.length_c   1.000
_cell.angle_alpha   90.00
_cell.angle_beta   90.00
_cell.angle_gamma   90.00
#
_symmetry.space_group_name_H-M   'P 1'
#
loop_
_entity.id
_entity.type
_entity.pdbx_description
1 polymer ?
#
loop_
_entity_poly.entity_id
_entity_poly.type
_entity_poly.pdbx_seq_one_letter_code
_entity_poly.pdbx_strand_id
1 'polypeptide(L)'
;MRKKYGDVFSMQFCWQNVVIINGLEAVKDGLITKSDDTSDRPHNLFNKKFGFKEDSAGVVMARYGQSWKDVRRFSLSTLRDLGLGKKSLAERVTEEAGFLCSAFKSK
;
A
#
# COMPACT_ATOMS: atom_id res chain seq x y z
N MET A 1 7.34 3.10 23.89
CA MET A 1 7.81 1.74 23.53
C MET A 1 9.20 1.77 22.92
N ARG A 2 9.42 2.44 21.77
CA ARG A 2 10.74 2.58 21.14
C ARG A 2 11.88 2.98 22.09
N LYS A 3 11.71 4.05 22.87
CA LYS A 3 12.73 4.52 23.84
C LYS A 3 13.13 3.47 24.90
N LYS A 4 12.24 2.50 25.19
CA LYS A 4 12.43 1.49 26.25
C LYS A 4 12.90 0.15 25.69
N TYR A 5 12.43 -0.24 24.51
CA TYR A 5 12.66 -1.56 23.91
C TYR A 5 13.50 -1.54 22.63
N GLY A 6 13.91 -0.36 22.16
CA GLY A 6 14.68 -0.19 20.94
C GLY A 6 13.83 -0.04 19.69
N ASP A 7 14.51 -0.05 18.54
CA ASP A 7 13.92 0.20 17.23
C ASP A 7 13.07 -0.98 16.73
N VAL A 8 13.39 -2.21 17.12
CA VAL A 8 12.60 -3.41 16.80
C VAL A 8 12.18 -4.09 18.09
N PHE A 9 10.87 -4.27 18.28
CA PHE A 9 10.35 -4.98 19.45
C PHE A 9 9.07 -5.75 19.12
N SER A 10 8.79 -6.81 19.87
CA SER A 10 7.58 -7.62 19.73
C SER A 10 6.52 -7.24 20.76
N MET A 11 5.26 -7.43 20.41
CA MET A 11 4.15 -7.42 21.33
C MET A 11 3.03 -8.35 20.87
N GLN A 12 2.30 -8.92 21.83
CA GLN A 12 1.08 -9.66 21.55
C GLN A 12 -0.07 -8.67 21.36
N PHE A 13 -0.68 -8.66 20.17
CA PHE A 13 -1.88 -7.90 19.88
C PHE A 13 -3.07 -8.85 19.71
N CYS A 14 -3.96 -8.86 20.70
CA CYS A 14 -5.04 -9.83 20.81
C CYS A 14 -4.49 -11.27 20.71
N TRP A 15 -4.85 -12.03 19.66
CA TRP A 15 -4.39 -13.40 19.39
C TRP A 15 -3.21 -13.47 18.41
N GLN A 16 -2.65 -12.34 17.96
CA GLN A 16 -1.54 -12.31 17.01
C GLN A 16 -0.26 -11.72 17.63
N ASN A 17 0.87 -12.37 17.36
CA ASN A 17 2.18 -11.79 17.63
C ASN A 17 2.51 -10.74 16.57
N VAL A 18 2.87 -9.54 17.00
CA VAL A 18 3.22 -8.43 16.12
C VAL A 18 4.64 -7.96 16.43
N VAL A 19 5.43 -7.70 15.40
CA VAL A 19 6.73 -7.05 15.51
C VAL A 19 6.60 -5.63 14.99
N ILE A 20 6.99 -4.65 15.80
CA ILE A 20 7.00 -3.24 15.44
C ILE A 20 8.42 -2.85 15.04
N ILE A 21 8.56 -2.36 13.82
CA ILE A 21 9.83 -1.92 13.24
C ILE A 21 9.81 -0.39 13.17
N ASN A 22 10.75 0.27 13.84
CA ASN A 22 10.86 1.72 13.93
C ASN A 22 12.24 2.16 13.41
N GLY A 23 12.32 3.39 12.89
CA GLY A 23 13.58 3.94 12.40
C GLY A 23 13.90 3.54 10.95
N LEU A 24 14.64 4.40 10.27
CA LEU A 24 14.88 4.26 8.83
C LEU A 24 15.67 2.99 8.49
N GLU A 25 16.71 2.69 9.27
CA GLU A 25 17.58 1.53 9.01
C GLU A 25 16.82 0.21 9.15
N ALA A 26 16.09 0.03 10.27
CA ALA A 26 15.32 -1.18 10.49
C ALA A 26 14.16 -1.33 9.49
N VAL A 27 13.51 -0.23 9.11
CA VAL A 27 12.46 -0.26 8.06
C VAL A 27 13.03 -0.61 6.69
N LYS A 28 14.20 -0.07 6.33
CA LYS A 28 14.89 -0.44 5.08
C LYS A 28 15.30 -1.90 5.08
N ASP A 29 15.87 -2.41 6.18
CA ASP A 29 16.24 -3.82 6.29
C ASP A 29 15.02 -4.74 6.11
N GLY A 30 13.91 -4.42 6.79
CA GLY A 30 12.67 -5.16 6.65
C GLY A 30 12.08 -5.08 5.24
N LEU A 31 11.74 -3.88 4.78
CA LEU A 31 10.91 -3.68 3.58
C LEU A 31 11.67 -3.70 2.25
N ILE A 32 13.00 -3.57 2.27
CA ILE A 32 13.82 -3.54 1.06
C ILE A 32 14.74 -4.76 1.04
N THR A 33 15.64 -4.88 2.02
CA THR A 33 16.64 -5.97 2.05
C THR A 33 15.97 -7.34 2.13
N LYS A 34 14.95 -7.48 2.99
CA LYS A 34 14.18 -8.73 3.18
C LYS A 34 12.80 -8.67 2.53
N SER A 35 12.67 -7.90 1.46
CA SER A 35 11.38 -7.64 0.81
C SER A 35 10.65 -8.90 0.35
N ASP A 36 11.36 -9.95 -0.07
CA ASP A 36 10.73 -11.21 -0.48
C ASP A 36 10.00 -11.91 0.68
N ASP A 37 10.50 -11.78 1.91
CA ASP A 37 9.90 -12.40 3.10
C ASP A 37 8.83 -11.51 3.76
N THR A 38 8.94 -10.17 3.60
CA THR A 38 8.05 -9.21 4.28
C THR A 38 6.97 -8.60 3.38
N SER A 39 6.93 -8.94 2.08
CA SER A 39 5.97 -8.33 1.14
C SER A 39 4.54 -8.85 1.26
N ASP A 40 4.31 -9.90 2.04
CA ASP A 40 3.02 -10.56 2.19
C ASP A 40 1.99 -9.73 2.98
N ARG A 41 0.74 -10.21 3.05
CA ARG A 41 -0.36 -9.58 3.79
C ARG A 41 -0.92 -10.52 4.85
N PRO A 42 -1.09 -10.06 6.10
CA PRO A 42 -1.71 -10.87 7.14
C PRO A 42 -3.08 -11.41 6.70
N HIS A 43 -3.37 -12.66 7.04
CA HIS A 43 -4.69 -13.22 6.79
C HIS A 43 -5.72 -12.44 7.62
N ASN A 44 -6.66 -11.79 6.93
CA ASN A 44 -7.70 -11.00 7.56
C ASN A 44 -9.05 -11.70 7.39
N LEU A 45 -9.73 -11.99 8.51
CA LEU A 45 -11.04 -12.64 8.53
C LEU A 45 -12.12 -11.83 7.79
N PHE A 46 -11.95 -10.51 7.66
CA PHE A 46 -12.86 -9.65 6.91
C PHE A 46 -12.70 -9.77 5.39
N ASN A 47 -11.59 -10.32 4.89
CA ASN A 47 -11.34 -10.40 3.44
C ASN A 47 -12.45 -11.15 2.70
N LYS A 48 -12.95 -12.25 3.28
CA LYS A 48 -14.06 -13.03 2.71
C LYS A 48 -15.36 -12.22 2.63
N LYS A 49 -15.64 -11.36 3.61
CA LYS A 49 -16.85 -10.52 3.63
C LYS A 49 -16.83 -9.46 2.53
N PHE A 50 -15.64 -8.98 2.16
CA PHE A 50 -15.46 -8.04 1.06
C PHE A 50 -15.29 -8.72 -0.32
N GLY A 51 -15.47 -10.05 -0.40
CA GLY A 51 -15.33 -10.79 -1.65
C GLY A 51 -13.89 -11.02 -2.12
N PHE A 52 -12.89 -10.72 -1.28
CA PHE A 52 -11.49 -11.00 -1.60
C PHE A 52 -11.22 -12.50 -1.51
N LYS A 53 -10.76 -13.09 -2.64
CA LYS A 53 -10.26 -14.46 -2.75
C LYS A 53 -8.75 -14.42 -3.00
N GLU A 54 -8.08 -15.58 -2.94
CA GLU A 54 -6.63 -15.67 -3.17
C GLU A 54 -6.19 -15.00 -4.48
N ASP A 55 -6.94 -15.21 -5.56
CA ASP A 55 -6.63 -14.64 -6.88
C ASP A 55 -7.42 -13.35 -7.20
N SER A 56 -8.23 -12.83 -6.27
CA SER A 56 -9.12 -11.69 -6.54
C SER A 56 -9.14 -10.66 -5.41
N ALA A 57 -7.99 -10.40 -4.81
CA ALA A 57 -7.81 -9.43 -3.72
C ALA A 57 -7.23 -8.08 -4.17
N GLY A 58 -7.13 -7.84 -5.49
CA GLY A 58 -6.59 -6.62 -6.07
C GLY A 58 -5.09 -6.47 -5.80
N VAL A 59 -4.63 -5.23 -5.52
CA VAL A 59 -3.20 -4.95 -5.27
C VAL A 59 -2.89 -4.77 -3.79
N VAL A 60 -3.77 -4.10 -3.04
CA VAL A 60 -3.47 -3.68 -1.65
C VAL A 60 -3.60 -4.84 -0.66
N MET A 61 -4.62 -5.67 -0.82
CA MET A 61 -4.98 -6.75 0.11
C MET A 61 -4.56 -8.14 -0.38
N ALA A 62 -4.02 -8.25 -1.59
CA ALA A 62 -3.55 -9.53 -2.12
C ALA A 62 -2.28 -10.02 -1.41
N ARG A 63 -2.21 -11.33 -1.24
CA ARG A 63 -1.07 -12.05 -0.66
C ARG A 63 0.12 -11.99 -1.62
N TYR A 64 1.33 -12.09 -1.09
CA TYR A 64 2.52 -12.13 -1.95
C TYR A 64 2.50 -13.39 -2.81
N GLY A 65 2.60 -13.22 -4.13
CA GLY A 65 2.48 -14.30 -5.10
C GLY A 65 2.39 -13.77 -6.53
N GLN A 66 2.28 -14.68 -7.50
CA GLN A 66 2.27 -14.33 -8.91
C GLN A 66 1.07 -13.45 -9.29
N SER A 67 -0.13 -13.78 -8.78
CA SER A 67 -1.34 -12.98 -8.99
C SER A 67 -1.16 -11.51 -8.59
N TRP A 68 -0.60 -11.25 -7.41
CA TRP A 68 -0.28 -9.88 -6.98
C TRP A 68 0.77 -9.20 -7.86
N LYS A 69 1.83 -9.93 -8.25
CA LYS A 69 2.89 -9.39 -9.13
C LYS A 69 2.32 -8.96 -10.48
N ASP A 70 1.40 -9.74 -11.05
CA ASP A 70 0.78 -9.47 -12.34
C ASP A 70 -0.14 -8.24 -12.28
N VAL A 71 -1.06 -8.18 -11.31
CA VAL A 71 -1.97 -7.03 -11.16
C VAL A 71 -1.21 -5.75 -10.79
N ARG A 72 -0.14 -5.86 -9.98
CA ARG A 72 0.75 -4.73 -9.66
C ARG A 72 1.46 -4.22 -10.92
N ARG A 73 2.03 -5.11 -11.72
CA ARG A 73 2.72 -4.75 -12.97
C ARG A 73 1.76 -4.08 -13.94
N PHE A 74 0.58 -4.68 -14.15
CA PHE A 74 -0.48 -4.13 -14.99
C PHE A 74 -0.90 -2.73 -14.52
N SER A 75 -1.20 -2.56 -13.24
CA SER A 75 -1.64 -1.28 -12.69
C SER A 75 -0.59 -0.18 -12.88
N LEU A 76 0.69 -0.49 -12.63
CA LEU A 76 1.79 0.45 -12.81
C LEU A 76 2.07 0.77 -14.29
N SER A 77 1.93 -0.19 -15.21
CA SER A 77 2.08 0.10 -16.64
C SER A 77 0.93 0.96 -17.13
N THR A 78 -0.31 0.59 -16.82
CA THR A 78 -1.50 1.34 -17.22
C THR A 78 -1.48 2.77 -16.67
N LEU A 79 -1.05 3.00 -15.43
CA LEU A 79 -0.90 4.36 -14.90
C LEU A 79 0.10 5.19 -15.71
N ARG A 80 1.25 4.62 -16.12
CA ARG A 80 2.23 5.31 -16.97
C ARG A 80 1.69 5.59 -18.36
N ASP A 81 0.92 4.66 -18.92
CA ASP A 81 0.29 4.82 -20.23
C ASP A 81 -0.75 5.94 -20.20
N LEU A 82 -1.59 5.98 -19.15
CA LEU A 82 -2.60 7.01 -18.90
C LEU A 82 -2.02 8.40 -18.56
N GLY A 83 -0.71 8.51 -18.36
CA GLY A 83 -0.03 9.79 -18.24
C GLY A 83 0.65 10.06 -16.90
N LEU A 84 0.76 9.07 -16.00
CA LEU A 84 1.59 9.22 -14.81
C LEU A 84 3.05 9.50 -15.22
N GLY A 85 3.58 10.64 -14.78
CA GLY A 85 4.90 11.14 -15.18
C GLY A 85 4.91 11.93 -16.49
N LYS A 86 3.74 12.17 -17.12
CA LYS A 86 3.57 12.99 -18.32
C LYS A 86 2.71 14.23 -18.00
N LYS A 87 2.78 15.25 -18.86
CA LYS A 87 1.98 16.49 -18.72
C LYS A 87 0.47 16.23 -18.76
N SER A 88 0.01 15.26 -19.55
CA SER A 88 -1.41 14.98 -19.75
C SER A 88 -2.18 14.67 -18.45
N LEU A 89 -1.58 13.93 -17.51
CA LEU A 89 -2.23 13.68 -16.21
C LEU A 89 -2.20 14.93 -15.32
N ALA A 90 -1.11 15.69 -15.33
CA ALA A 90 -0.99 16.92 -14.55
C ALA A 90 -2.02 17.99 -14.99
N GLU A 91 -2.28 18.08 -16.29
CA GLU A 91 -3.32 18.96 -16.86
C GLU A 91 -4.71 18.59 -16.33
N ARG A 92 -5.07 17.30 -16.36
CA ARG A 92 -6.35 16.82 -15.80
C ARG A 92 -6.46 17.10 -14.30
N VAL A 93 -5.39 16.89 -13.53
CA VAL A 93 -5.39 17.20 -12.09
C VAL A 93 -5.57 18.70 -11.84
N THR A 94 -4.99 19.54 -12.69
CA THR A 94 -5.13 21.00 -12.60
C THR A 94 -6.55 21.46 -12.94
N GLU A 95 -7.17 20.83 -13.94
CA GLU A 95 -8.58 21.06 -14.30
C GLU A 95 -9.52 20.73 -13.13
N GLU A 96 -9.37 19.54 -12.52
CA GLU A 96 -10.15 19.13 -11.35
C GLU A 96 -9.94 20.05 -10.15
N ALA A 97 -8.71 20.56 -9.94
CA ALA A 97 -8.44 21.58 -8.92
C ALA A 97 -9.19 22.91 -9.21
N GLY A 98 -9.35 23.28 -10.48
CA GLY A 98 -10.17 24.41 -10.91
C GLY A 98 -11.66 24.21 -10.59
N PHE A 99 -12.21 23.02 -10.85
CA PHE A 99 -13.57 22.67 -10.45
C PHE A 99 -13.74 22.71 -8.94
N LEU A 100 -12.77 22.19 -8.18
CA LEU A 100 -12.77 22.24 -6.72
C LEU A 100 -12.79 23.69 -6.21
N CYS A 101 -11.95 24.58 -6.75
CA CYS A 101 -11.94 26.00 -6.38
C CYS A 101 -13.27 26.69 -6.69
N SER A 102 -13.89 26.35 -7.81
CA SER A 102 -15.19 26.89 -8.21
C SER A 102 -16.28 26.46 -7.22
N ALA A 103 -16.28 25.20 -6.80
CA ALA A 103 -17.20 24.68 -5.79
C ALA A 103 -17.07 25.36 -4.41
N PHE A 104 -15.85 25.77 -4.02
CA PHE A 104 -15.63 26.56 -2.81
C PHE A 104 -16.15 27.99 -2.93
N LYS A 105 -16.05 28.62 -4.10
CA LYS A 105 -16.51 30.00 -4.34
C LYS A 105 -18.02 30.12 -4.51
N SER A 106 -18.70 29.03 -4.85
CA SER A 106 -20.16 28.98 -4.97
C SER A 106 -20.88 28.75 -3.64
N LYS A 107 -20.15 28.67 -2.52
CA LYS A 107 -20.67 28.68 -1.15
C LYS A 107 -20.47 30.05 -0.54
#